data_AF-A0A433DEV7-F1
#
_entry.id   AF-A0A433DEV7-F1
#
_cell.length_a   1.000
_cell.length_b   1.000
_cell.length_c   1.000
_cell.angle_alpha   90.00
_cell.angle_beta   90.00
_cell.angle_gamma   90.00
#
_symmetry.space_group_name_H-M   'P 1'
#
loop_
_entity.id
_entity.type
_entity.pdbx_description
1 polymer ?
#
loop_
_entity_poly.entity_id
_entity_poly.type
_entity_poly.pdbx_seq_one_letter_code
_entity_poly.pdbx_strand_id
1 'polypeptide(L)'
;MAENSQYFARFPFADHFSYRAWSQEANMANVSYSAVSLIEKDGVYHCDWRLVIDGCVESNVMHMFYTIDVAFSALLVIAVLFELAWIFGYQGLVLYAIGIVTTLPENSSFSRSWRPTPFQIDAMGIWLLSGPGIVNSICAIVSGHLADIGQDYLAVIFIRLTYALWVSYDVCLACAVMHFGMKLTNTLERHLGRMKSLQIQSKRSGKMETEIVKIRVIIVCGVVCVSAFATLLLLYCILRTEIHTTPIVSAPPESFVAELDQSTSIPMSKVSSTYQDSGEGAHTAQTEKSKLPDTHSLQNLTDTYEDYHASAHSISSVASEPHAYSGKPGLP
;
A
#
# COMPACT_ATOMS: atom_id res chain seq x y z
N MET A 1 -7.38 -39.22 -3.37
CA MET A 1 -8.34 -38.34 -2.68
C MET A 1 -8.09 -36.94 -3.17
N ALA A 2 -8.74 -36.65 -4.28
CA ALA A 2 -8.75 -35.36 -4.94
C ALA A 2 -10.22 -34.95 -4.94
N GLU A 3 -10.55 -33.80 -4.35
CA GLU A 3 -11.68 -32.93 -4.70
C GLU A 3 -11.82 -31.80 -3.67
N ASN A 4 -12.23 -30.64 -4.18
CA ASN A 4 -12.69 -29.44 -3.48
C ASN A 4 -11.66 -28.39 -3.05
N SER A 5 -11.06 -27.73 -4.05
CA SER A 5 -10.68 -26.31 -3.96
C SER A 5 -11.23 -25.52 -5.16
N GLN A 6 -12.51 -25.15 -5.12
CA GLN A 6 -13.07 -24.19 -6.08
C GLN A 6 -14.16 -23.35 -5.41
N TYR A 7 -13.76 -22.32 -4.67
CA TYR A 7 -14.59 -21.12 -4.43
C TYR A 7 -13.66 -19.92 -4.28
N PHE A 8 -13.15 -19.43 -5.42
CA PHE A 8 -12.50 -18.13 -5.54
C PHE A 8 -13.02 -17.44 -6.80
N ALA A 9 -13.69 -16.31 -6.58
CA ALA A 9 -13.94 -15.19 -7.47
C ALA A 9 -14.42 -15.45 -8.93
N ARG A 10 -15.70 -15.16 -9.17
CA ARG A 10 -16.15 -14.60 -10.46
C ARG A 10 -17.10 -13.43 -10.18
N PHE A 11 -16.55 -12.23 -10.17
CA PHE A 11 -17.34 -11.00 -10.34
C PHE A 11 -17.52 -10.78 -11.85
N PRO A 12 -18.76 -10.70 -12.38
CA PRO A 12 -19.00 -10.39 -13.78
C PRO A 12 -19.21 -8.88 -13.91
N PHE A 13 -18.16 -8.12 -14.20
CA PHE A 13 -18.28 -6.70 -14.55
C PHE A 13 -17.26 -6.28 -15.60
N ALA A 14 -17.19 -7.05 -16.68
CA ALA A 14 -16.61 -6.61 -17.93
C ALA A 14 -17.16 -7.55 -19.00
N ASP A 15 -17.75 -6.97 -20.06
CA ASP A 15 -18.13 -7.59 -21.33
C ASP A 15 -19.61 -7.37 -21.68
N HIS A 16 -19.92 -6.14 -22.09
CA HIS A 16 -20.74 -5.83 -23.27
C HIS A 16 -21.12 -4.33 -23.27
N PHE A 17 -20.16 -3.45 -23.58
CA PHE A 17 -20.48 -2.15 -24.15
C PHE A 17 -19.98 -2.11 -25.58
N SER A 18 -20.90 -2.43 -26.50
CA SER A 18 -20.70 -2.41 -27.93
C SER A 18 -20.48 -0.97 -28.40
N TYR A 19 -19.22 -0.58 -28.59
CA TYR A 19 -18.81 0.71 -29.18
C TYR A 19 -18.85 0.68 -30.74
N ARG A 20 -19.69 -0.15 -31.35
CA ARG A 20 -19.86 -0.21 -32.82
C ARG A 20 -21.31 0.03 -33.22
N ALA A 21 -21.76 1.28 -33.16
CA ALA A 21 -22.97 1.70 -33.90
C ALA A 21 -23.09 3.21 -34.18
N TRP A 22 -22.06 4.05 -33.95
CA TRP A 22 -22.20 5.51 -34.05
C TRP A 22 -21.25 6.21 -35.05
N SER A 23 -20.70 5.47 -36.02
CA SER A 23 -19.76 6.03 -37.01
C SER A 23 -20.36 6.17 -38.42
N GLN A 24 -21.68 6.22 -38.59
CA GLN A 24 -22.25 6.28 -39.94
C GLN A 24 -23.51 7.12 -40.12
N GLU A 25 -23.58 8.29 -39.47
CA GLU A 25 -24.51 9.37 -39.86
C GLU A 25 -23.86 10.74 -39.69
N ALA A 26 -22.71 10.91 -40.34
CA ALA A 26 -21.98 12.17 -40.46
C ALA A 26 -22.58 13.08 -41.56
N ASN A 27 -23.90 13.26 -41.61
CA ASN A 27 -24.56 14.14 -42.59
C ASN A 27 -25.87 14.78 -42.07
N MET A 28 -25.86 15.27 -40.83
CA MET A 28 -26.81 16.30 -40.35
C MET A 28 -26.03 17.40 -39.63
N ALA A 29 -25.49 18.33 -40.41
CA ALA A 29 -24.97 19.60 -39.90
C ALA A 29 -26.13 20.41 -39.30
N ASN A 30 -25.91 20.95 -38.09
CA ASN A 30 -26.80 21.84 -37.32
C ASN A 30 -27.96 21.21 -36.53
N VAL A 31 -27.89 19.94 -36.13
CA VAL A 31 -28.64 19.52 -34.94
C VAL A 31 -27.83 19.94 -33.73
N SER A 32 -28.27 21.02 -33.08
CA SER A 32 -27.73 21.49 -31.81
C SER A 32 -27.68 20.32 -30.82
N TYR A 33 -26.47 19.83 -30.52
CA TYR A 33 -26.22 18.72 -29.58
C TYR A 33 -26.69 19.02 -28.15
N SER A 34 -27.28 20.19 -27.90
CA SER A 34 -27.84 20.60 -26.61
C SER A 34 -29.23 20.01 -26.29
N ALA A 35 -29.89 19.30 -27.22
CA ALA A 35 -31.30 18.90 -27.02
C ALA A 35 -31.53 17.45 -26.54
N VAL A 36 -30.49 16.62 -26.40
CA VAL A 36 -30.69 15.16 -26.24
C VAL A 36 -30.78 14.70 -24.77
N SER A 37 -30.53 15.55 -23.77
CA SER A 37 -30.46 15.12 -22.37
C SER A 37 -31.23 16.01 -21.38
N LEU A 38 -32.13 16.86 -21.85
CA LEU A 38 -32.95 17.72 -20.99
C LEU A 38 -34.40 17.27 -21.02
N ILE A 39 -34.93 16.90 -19.84
CA ILE A 39 -36.37 16.67 -19.68
C ILE A 39 -36.95 18.00 -19.24
N GLU A 40 -37.69 18.64 -20.13
CA GLU A 40 -38.45 19.84 -19.81
C GLU A 40 -39.72 19.43 -19.05
N LYS A 41 -39.79 19.81 -17.76
CA LYS A 41 -41.03 19.76 -16.97
C LYS A 41 -41.36 21.18 -16.54
N ASP A 42 -42.57 21.63 -16.85
CA ASP A 42 -43.07 22.94 -16.43
C ASP A 42 -42.19 24.14 -16.86
N GLY A 43 -41.47 24.01 -17.99
CA GLY A 43 -40.54 25.03 -18.49
C GLY A 43 -39.19 25.08 -17.77
N VAL A 44 -38.91 24.10 -16.90
CA VAL A 44 -37.63 23.93 -16.22
C VAL A 44 -36.87 22.76 -16.83
N TYR A 45 -35.61 23.01 -17.18
CA TYR A 45 -34.72 21.98 -17.71
C TYR A 45 -34.06 21.21 -16.57
N HIS A 46 -34.41 19.94 -16.45
CA HIS A 46 -33.77 19.00 -15.53
C HIS A 46 -32.70 18.21 -16.27
N CYS A 47 -31.53 18.08 -15.64
CA CYS A 47 -30.42 17.29 -16.17
C CYS A 47 -30.63 15.80 -15.87
N ASP A 48 -30.34 14.95 -16.86
CA ASP A 48 -30.03 13.54 -16.58
C ASP A 48 -28.59 13.46 -16.05
N TRP A 49 -28.46 13.09 -14.77
CA TRP A 49 -27.18 12.98 -14.05
C TRP A 49 -26.17 12.03 -14.70
N ARG A 50 -26.61 11.20 -15.65
CA ARG A 50 -25.75 10.25 -16.37
C ARG A 50 -25.06 10.84 -17.59
N LEU A 51 -25.56 11.95 -18.15
CA LEU A 51 -25.17 12.42 -19.49
C LEU A 51 -24.60 13.84 -19.51
N VAL A 52 -25.19 14.78 -18.76
CA VAL A 52 -24.77 16.20 -18.73
C VAL A 52 -25.01 16.77 -17.34
N ILE A 53 -24.00 17.43 -16.77
CA ILE A 53 -24.03 17.98 -15.40
C ILE A 53 -24.21 19.51 -15.42
N ASP A 54 -23.91 20.16 -16.55
CA ASP A 54 -23.92 21.62 -16.67
C ASP A 54 -25.19 22.15 -17.33
N GLY A 55 -25.65 23.33 -16.91
CA GLY A 55 -26.75 24.06 -17.58
C GLY A 55 -28.16 23.75 -17.07
N CYS A 56 -28.32 23.04 -15.96
CA CYS A 56 -29.63 22.78 -15.33
C CYS A 56 -29.75 23.38 -13.94
N VAL A 57 -30.99 23.49 -13.45
CA VAL A 57 -31.27 24.04 -12.12
C VAL A 57 -30.66 23.19 -10.99
N GLU A 58 -30.48 21.88 -11.20
CA GLU A 58 -29.83 20.96 -10.24
C GLU A 58 -28.31 20.84 -10.39
N SER A 59 -27.67 21.59 -11.30
CA SER A 59 -26.24 21.43 -11.62
C SER A 59 -25.34 21.51 -10.37
N ASN A 60 -25.61 22.47 -9.48
CA ASN A 60 -24.82 22.66 -8.25
C ASN A 60 -24.91 21.46 -7.29
N VAL A 61 -26.10 20.87 -7.16
CA VAL A 61 -26.32 19.72 -6.25
C VAL A 61 -25.62 18.48 -6.81
N MET A 62 -25.68 18.26 -8.13
CA MET A 62 -24.99 17.14 -8.75
C MET A 62 -23.47 17.26 -8.67
N HIS A 63 -22.92 18.46 -8.91
CA HIS A 63 -21.49 18.72 -8.75
C HIS A 63 -21.01 18.45 -7.32
N MET A 64 -21.82 18.77 -6.31
CA MET A 64 -21.52 18.44 -4.91
C MET A 64 -21.43 16.92 -4.71
N PHE A 65 -22.41 16.14 -5.16
CA PHE A 65 -22.37 14.67 -5.04
C PHE A 65 -21.18 14.06 -5.76
N TYR A 66 -20.88 14.50 -6.98
CA TYR A 66 -19.76 13.99 -7.76
C TYR A 66 -18.41 14.32 -7.11
N THR A 67 -18.27 15.53 -6.57
CA THR A 67 -17.07 15.95 -5.85
C THR A 67 -16.86 15.11 -4.59
N ILE A 68 -17.94 14.83 -3.84
CA ILE A 68 -17.87 13.97 -2.65
C ILE A 68 -17.47 12.54 -3.03
N ASP A 69 -18.06 11.96 -4.08
CA ASP A 69 -17.75 10.60 -4.53
C ASP A 69 -16.31 10.45 -5.01
N VAL A 70 -15.82 11.41 -5.80
CA VAL A 70 -14.42 11.46 -6.25
C VAL A 70 -13.47 11.62 -5.07
N ALA A 71 -13.76 12.52 -4.13
CA ALA A 71 -12.95 12.73 -2.94
C ALA A 71 -12.91 11.47 -2.05
N PHE A 72 -14.05 10.83 -1.83
CA PHE A 72 -14.15 9.59 -1.06
C PHE A 72 -13.39 8.44 -1.71
N SER A 73 -13.53 8.27 -3.03
CA SER A 73 -12.79 7.28 -3.81
C SER A 73 -11.28 7.49 -3.72
N ALA A 74 -10.80 8.74 -3.82
CA ALA A 74 -9.39 9.06 -3.66
C ALA A 74 -8.87 8.72 -2.25
N LEU A 75 -9.63 9.04 -1.20
CA LEU A 75 -9.27 8.70 0.19
C LEU A 75 -9.21 7.19 0.42
N LEU A 76 -10.15 6.42 -0.15
CA LEU A 76 -10.13 4.96 -0.08
C LEU A 76 -8.87 4.38 -0.74
N VAL A 77 -8.48 4.88 -1.91
CA VAL A 77 -7.26 4.43 -2.59
C VAL A 77 -6.02 4.70 -1.74
N ILE A 78 -5.93 5.88 -1.11
CA ILE A 78 -4.81 6.22 -0.23
C ILE A 78 -4.77 5.28 0.99
N ALA A 79 -5.92 5.02 1.61
CA ALA A 79 -6.01 4.10 2.75
C ALA A 79 -5.57 2.68 2.36
N VAL A 80 -6.03 2.18 1.20
CA VAL A 80 -5.64 0.86 0.69
C VAL A 80 -4.14 0.79 0.39
N LEU A 81 -3.57 1.80 -0.25
CA LEU A 81 -2.13 1.84 -0.55
C LEU A 81 -1.28 1.88 0.73
N PHE A 82 -1.73 2.61 1.74
CA PHE A 82 -1.09 2.65 3.04
C PHE A 82 -1.10 1.27 3.73
N GLU A 83 -2.27 0.62 3.81
CA GLU A 83 -2.42 -0.72 4.38
C GLU A 83 -1.60 -1.77 3.60
N LEU A 84 -1.60 -1.70 2.27
CA LEU A 84 -0.81 -2.60 1.43
C LEU A 84 0.69 -2.41 1.67
N ALA A 85 1.19 -1.18 1.66
CA ALA A 85 2.60 -0.89 1.92
C ALA A 85 3.03 -1.44 3.29
N TRP A 86 2.18 -1.29 4.31
CA TRP A 86 2.40 -1.85 5.63
C TRP A 86 2.48 -3.38 5.61
N ILE A 87 1.49 -4.05 5.00
CA ILE A 87 1.47 -5.52 4.88
C ILE A 87 2.72 -6.01 4.17
N PHE A 88 3.10 -5.41 3.02
CA PHE A 88 4.31 -5.82 2.30
C PHE A 88 5.58 -5.58 3.12
N GLY A 89 5.69 -4.46 3.84
CA GLY A 89 6.83 -4.16 4.70
C GLY A 89 6.99 -5.17 5.83
N TYR A 90 5.90 -5.45 6.55
CA TYR A 90 5.88 -6.43 7.64
C TYR A 90 6.23 -7.84 7.11
N GLN A 91 5.56 -8.31 6.06
CA GLN A 91 5.81 -9.65 5.50
C GLN A 91 7.22 -9.78 4.91
N GLY A 92 7.73 -8.72 4.28
CA GLY A 92 9.10 -8.65 3.79
C GLY A 92 10.13 -8.83 4.91
N LEU A 93 9.91 -8.21 6.07
CA LEU A 93 10.79 -8.37 7.24
C LEU A 93 10.70 -9.78 7.86
N VAL A 94 9.52 -10.39 7.90
CA VAL A 94 9.34 -11.79 8.34
C VAL A 94 10.12 -12.74 7.43
N LEU A 95 9.93 -12.62 6.11
CA LEU A 95 10.63 -13.44 5.11
C LEU A 95 12.15 -13.21 5.15
N TYR A 96 12.58 -11.97 5.38
CA TYR A 96 13.98 -11.64 5.58
C TYR A 96 14.57 -12.36 6.80
N ALA A 97 13.87 -12.36 7.94
CA ALA A 97 14.30 -13.07 9.13
C ALA A 97 14.40 -14.59 8.88
N ILE A 98 13.41 -15.19 8.20
CA ILE A 98 13.44 -16.61 7.82
C ILE A 98 14.63 -16.90 6.89
N GLY A 99 14.86 -16.05 5.88
CA GLY A 99 15.99 -16.16 4.95
C GLY A 99 17.35 -16.09 5.64
N ILE A 100 17.49 -15.24 6.66
CA ILE A 100 18.71 -15.20 7.50
C ILE A 100 18.92 -16.56 8.19
N VAL A 101 17.87 -17.14 8.76
CA VAL A 101 17.99 -18.38 9.52
C VAL A 101 18.31 -19.57 8.62
N THR A 102 17.72 -19.65 7.43
CA THR A 102 17.95 -20.75 6.47
C THR A 102 19.32 -20.70 5.80
N THR A 103 19.92 -19.52 5.67
CA THR A 103 21.24 -19.35 5.04
C THR A 103 22.42 -19.63 5.97
N LEU A 104 22.19 -19.84 7.28
CA LEU A 104 23.27 -20.14 8.22
C LEU A 104 23.91 -21.51 7.91
N PRO A 105 25.25 -21.62 7.83
CA PRO A 105 25.94 -22.89 7.59
C PRO A 105 25.89 -23.81 8.82
N GLU A 106 25.82 -25.13 8.59
CA GLU A 106 25.69 -26.16 9.63
C GLU A 106 26.99 -26.55 10.34
N ASN A 107 28.12 -26.12 9.81
CA ASN A 107 29.39 -26.81 10.02
C ASN A 107 30.18 -26.37 11.27
N SER A 108 29.73 -25.36 12.01
CA SER A 108 30.44 -24.98 13.24
C SER A 108 29.94 -25.83 14.42
N SER A 109 30.84 -26.48 15.15
CA SER A 109 30.48 -27.24 16.36
C SER A 109 29.71 -26.38 17.38
N PHE A 110 29.90 -25.06 17.34
CA PHE A 110 29.20 -24.07 18.15
C PHE A 110 27.76 -23.80 17.69
N SER A 111 27.42 -24.01 16.40
CA SER A 111 26.06 -23.77 15.88
C SER A 111 25.06 -24.88 16.20
N ARG A 112 25.52 -26.09 16.59
CA ARG A 112 24.63 -27.22 16.90
C ARG A 112 23.79 -27.03 18.16
N SER A 113 24.28 -26.29 19.16
CA SER A 113 23.58 -26.15 20.44
C SER A 113 22.44 -25.12 20.43
N TRP A 114 22.39 -24.24 19.42
CA TRP A 114 21.52 -23.06 19.47
C TRP A 114 20.55 -22.97 18.30
N ARG A 115 20.76 -23.72 17.21
CA ARG A 115 19.87 -23.63 16.05
C ARG A 115 18.47 -24.12 16.45
N PRO A 116 17.43 -23.28 16.37
CA PRO A 116 16.06 -23.75 16.56
C PRO A 116 15.80 -24.88 15.57
N THR A 117 15.03 -25.88 16.00
CA THR A 117 14.68 -26.99 15.11
C THR A 117 14.00 -26.43 13.85
N PRO A 118 14.20 -27.01 12.65
CA PRO A 118 13.55 -26.53 11.43
C PRO A 118 12.04 -26.33 11.60
N PHE A 119 11.42 -27.27 12.31
CA PHE A 119 10.01 -27.20 12.71
C PHE A 119 9.65 -25.93 13.52
N GLN A 120 10.50 -25.48 14.44
CA GLN A 120 10.25 -24.25 15.21
C GLN A 120 10.32 -23.00 14.33
N ILE A 121 11.26 -22.97 13.38
CA ILE A 121 11.41 -21.84 12.46
C ILE A 121 10.19 -21.76 11.54
N ASP A 122 9.75 -22.89 11.00
CA ASP A 122 8.57 -22.97 10.14
C ASP A 122 7.31 -22.59 10.92
N ALA A 123 7.13 -23.10 12.14
CA ALA A 123 5.98 -22.76 12.98
C ALA A 123 5.96 -21.26 13.33
N MET A 124 7.11 -20.69 13.71
CA MET A 124 7.24 -19.25 14.01
C MET A 124 7.00 -18.40 12.75
N GLY A 125 7.53 -18.82 11.61
CA GLY A 125 7.33 -18.15 10.33
C GLY A 125 5.86 -18.15 9.92
N ILE A 126 5.19 -19.30 9.95
CA ILE A 126 3.75 -19.41 9.66
C ILE A 126 2.94 -18.55 10.64
N TRP A 127 3.26 -18.58 11.92
CA TRP A 127 2.58 -17.76 12.94
C TRP A 127 2.73 -16.27 12.67
N LEU A 128 3.95 -15.78 12.39
CA LEU A 128 4.20 -14.38 12.11
C LEU A 128 3.60 -13.92 10.77
N LEU A 129 3.60 -14.78 9.74
CA LEU A 129 3.12 -14.46 8.40
C LEU A 129 1.59 -14.46 8.33
N SER A 130 0.94 -15.49 8.90
CA SER A 130 -0.52 -15.69 8.78
C SER A 130 -1.30 -15.19 9.99
N GLY A 131 -0.66 -15.10 11.16
CA GLY A 131 -1.30 -14.72 12.44
C GLY A 131 -2.06 -13.40 12.37
N PRO A 132 -1.42 -12.27 11.96
CA PRO A 132 -2.11 -11.00 11.85
C PRO A 132 -3.32 -11.05 10.92
N GLY A 133 -3.20 -11.74 9.77
CA GLY A 133 -4.30 -11.86 8.82
C GLY A 133 -5.50 -12.62 9.37
N ILE A 134 -5.27 -13.76 10.05
CA ILE A 134 -6.34 -14.61 10.56
C ILE A 134 -6.96 -14.01 11.83
N VAL A 135 -6.13 -13.71 12.83
CA VAL A 135 -6.62 -13.31 14.16
C VAL A 135 -7.27 -11.93 14.12
N ASN A 136 -6.69 -10.97 13.39
CA ASN A 136 -7.28 -9.62 13.31
C ASN A 136 -8.58 -9.61 12.50
N SER A 137 -8.69 -10.43 11.46
CA SER A 137 -9.95 -10.58 10.70
C SER A 137 -11.06 -11.15 11.58
N ILE A 138 -10.75 -12.16 12.41
CA ILE A 138 -11.73 -12.71 13.36
C ILE A 138 -12.15 -11.64 14.38
N CYS A 139 -11.21 -10.89 14.96
CA CYS A 139 -11.52 -9.83 15.90
C CYS A 139 -12.37 -8.72 15.28
N ALA A 140 -12.09 -8.34 14.04
CA ALA A 140 -12.87 -7.35 13.29
C ALA A 140 -14.32 -7.82 13.06
N ILE A 141 -14.52 -9.04 12.57
CA ILE A 141 -15.86 -9.62 12.34
C ILE A 141 -16.65 -9.70 13.64
N VAL A 142 -16.03 -10.20 14.71
CA VAL A 142 -16.67 -10.32 16.02
C VAL A 142 -17.04 -8.95 16.58
N SER A 143 -16.16 -7.94 16.42
CA SER A 143 -16.45 -6.57 16.87
C SER A 143 -17.63 -5.95 16.14
N GLY A 144 -17.75 -6.15 14.82
CA GLY A 144 -18.88 -5.67 14.03
C GLY A 144 -20.18 -6.34 14.44
N HIS A 145 -20.17 -7.67 14.58
CA HIS A 145 -21.35 -8.41 15.01
C HIS A 145 -21.85 -8.01 16.41
N LEU A 146 -20.93 -7.75 17.35
CA LEU A 146 -21.28 -7.29 18.70
C LEU A 146 -21.85 -5.87 18.71
N ALA A 147 -21.37 -4.99 17.82
CA ALA A 147 -21.94 -3.66 17.64
C ALA A 147 -23.38 -3.74 17.10
N ASP A 148 -23.66 -4.66 16.16
CA ASP A 148 -25.00 -4.84 15.59
C ASP A 148 -26.03 -5.34 16.64
N ILE A 149 -25.59 -6.09 17.65
CA ILE A 149 -26.44 -6.57 18.76
C ILE A 149 -26.68 -5.46 19.82
N GLY A 150 -26.02 -4.30 19.70
CA GLY A 150 -26.08 -3.21 20.67
C GLY A 150 -25.21 -3.46 21.91
N GLN A 151 -24.19 -4.32 21.81
CA GLN A 151 -23.21 -4.59 22.87
C GLN A 151 -21.93 -3.77 22.65
N ASP A 152 -22.06 -2.45 22.63
CA ASP A 152 -20.99 -1.51 22.26
C ASP A 152 -19.71 -1.66 23.10
N TYR A 153 -19.87 -1.96 24.40
CA TYR A 153 -18.74 -2.15 25.31
C TYR A 153 -17.82 -3.31 24.87
N LEU A 154 -18.41 -4.44 24.47
CA LEU A 154 -17.62 -5.60 24.02
C LEU A 154 -17.00 -5.33 22.65
N ALA A 155 -17.71 -4.66 21.73
CA ALA A 155 -17.16 -4.24 20.45
C ALA A 155 -15.89 -3.40 20.63
N VAL A 156 -15.89 -2.43 21.55
CA VAL A 156 -14.71 -1.62 21.88
C VAL A 156 -13.56 -2.45 22.42
N ILE A 157 -13.83 -3.46 23.26
CA ILE A 157 -12.79 -4.37 23.77
C ILE A 157 -12.14 -5.16 22.63
N PHE A 158 -12.91 -5.74 21.72
CA PHE A 158 -12.37 -6.49 20.59
C PHE A 158 -11.52 -5.60 19.68
N ILE A 159 -11.95 -4.35 19.46
CA ILE A 159 -11.17 -3.39 18.70
C ILE A 159 -9.82 -3.10 19.39
N ARG A 160 -9.80 -2.89 20.71
CA ARG A 160 -8.54 -2.71 21.47
C ARG A 160 -7.65 -3.95 21.42
N LEU A 161 -8.25 -5.14 21.46
CA LEU A 161 -7.54 -6.41 21.36
C LEU A 161 -6.83 -6.52 20.02
N THR A 162 -7.44 -6.09 18.91
CA THR A 162 -6.81 -6.05 17.59
C THR A 162 -5.52 -5.23 17.59
N TYR A 163 -5.51 -4.03 18.20
CA TYR A 163 -4.28 -3.22 18.29
C TYR A 163 -3.24 -3.85 19.22
N ALA A 164 -3.66 -4.42 20.35
CA ALA A 164 -2.77 -5.11 21.26
C ALA A 164 -2.10 -6.33 20.60
N LEU A 165 -2.85 -7.07 19.78
CA LEU A 165 -2.34 -8.19 19.00
C LEU A 165 -1.31 -7.72 17.97
N TRP A 166 -1.59 -6.66 17.21
CA TRP A 166 -0.60 -6.07 16.30
C TRP A 166 0.70 -5.70 17.01
N VAL A 167 0.62 -4.97 18.13
CA VAL A 167 1.80 -4.62 18.93
C VAL A 167 2.56 -5.88 19.36
N SER A 168 1.85 -6.95 19.76
CA SER A 168 2.49 -8.20 20.15
C SER A 168 3.24 -8.86 18.99
N TYR A 169 2.67 -8.86 17.78
CA TYR A 169 3.31 -9.39 16.57
C TYR A 169 4.54 -8.57 16.19
N ASP A 170 4.45 -7.25 16.22
CA ASP A 170 5.57 -6.35 15.89
C ASP A 170 6.72 -6.49 16.89
N VAL A 171 6.43 -6.60 18.18
CA VAL A 171 7.46 -6.84 19.21
C VAL A 171 8.12 -8.20 19.02
N CYS A 172 7.35 -9.24 18.70
CA CYS A 172 7.90 -10.57 18.41
C CYS A 172 8.79 -10.55 17.17
N LEU A 173 8.36 -9.86 16.10
CA LEU A 173 9.15 -9.70 14.88
C LEU A 173 10.43 -8.91 15.12
N ALA A 174 10.35 -7.78 15.83
CA ALA A 174 11.51 -6.97 16.19
C ALA A 174 12.52 -7.78 17.02
N CYS A 175 12.04 -8.53 18.02
CA CYS A 175 12.89 -9.42 18.82
C CYS A 175 13.56 -10.50 17.96
N ALA A 176 12.80 -11.14 17.05
CA ALA A 176 13.32 -12.17 16.16
C ALA A 176 14.40 -11.62 15.21
N VAL A 177 14.10 -10.51 14.51
CA VAL A 177 15.04 -9.84 13.58
C VAL A 177 16.30 -9.41 14.31
N MET A 178 16.16 -8.80 15.50
CA MET A 178 17.31 -8.38 16.31
C MET A 178 18.15 -9.60 16.74
N HIS A 179 17.53 -10.64 17.27
CA HIS A 179 18.21 -11.83 17.76
C HIS A 179 18.96 -12.59 16.64
N PHE A 180 18.29 -12.88 15.53
CA PHE A 180 18.92 -13.58 14.39
C PHE A 180 19.90 -12.69 13.63
N GLY A 181 19.60 -11.40 13.48
CA GLY A 181 20.48 -10.43 12.82
C GLY A 181 21.80 -10.20 13.57
N MET A 182 21.77 -10.03 14.90
CA MET A 182 22.98 -9.93 15.71
C MET A 182 23.83 -11.21 15.61
N LYS A 183 23.19 -12.39 15.61
CA LYS A 183 23.89 -13.67 15.50
C LYS A 183 24.52 -13.89 14.14
N LEU A 184 23.83 -13.53 13.06
CA LEU A 184 24.37 -13.58 11.70
C LEU A 184 25.61 -12.69 11.58
N THR A 185 25.51 -11.44 12.01
CA THR A 185 26.60 -10.47 11.88
C THR A 185 27.82 -10.89 12.69
N ASN A 186 27.63 -11.38 13.92
CA ASN A 186 28.71 -11.93 14.75
C ASN A 186 29.38 -13.16 14.11
N THR A 187 28.60 -14.02 13.45
CA THR A 187 29.13 -15.21 12.77
C THR A 187 29.95 -14.80 11.55
N LEU A 188 29.42 -13.89 10.75
CA LEU A 188 30.06 -13.38 9.54
C LEU A 188 31.41 -12.69 9.85
N GLU A 189 31.47 -11.90 10.92
CA GLU A 189 32.72 -11.27 11.39
C GLU A 189 33.79 -12.31 11.77
N ARG A 190 33.42 -13.39 12.43
CA ARG A 190 34.37 -14.46 12.80
C ARG A 190 34.93 -15.16 11.57
N HIS A 191 34.10 -15.44 10.58
CA HIS A 191 34.54 -16.07 9.33
C HIS A 191 35.46 -15.14 8.52
N LEU A 192 35.12 -13.86 8.45
CA LEU A 192 35.96 -12.87 7.79
C LEU A 192 37.28 -12.63 8.51
N GLY A 193 37.29 -12.60 9.85
CA GLY A 193 38.53 -12.52 10.62
C GLY A 193 39.45 -13.71 10.35
N ARG A 194 38.90 -14.93 10.24
CA ARG A 194 39.66 -16.13 9.91
C ARG A 194 40.20 -16.08 8.47
N MET A 195 39.40 -15.67 7.49
CA MET A 195 39.87 -15.50 6.10
C MET A 195 40.94 -14.41 5.97
N LYS A 196 40.82 -13.31 6.72
CA LYS A 196 41.81 -12.22 6.78
C LYS A 196 43.16 -12.72 7.31
N SER A 197 43.15 -13.60 8.32
CA SER A 197 44.38 -14.22 8.85
C SER A 197 45.08 -15.17 7.87
N LEU A 198 44.37 -15.73 6.88
CA LEU A 198 44.95 -16.62 5.88
C LEU A 198 45.58 -15.87 4.68
N GLN A 199 45.68 -14.54 4.76
CA GLN A 199 46.64 -13.67 4.05
C GLN A 199 46.81 -13.79 2.51
N ILE A 200 45.91 -14.47 1.79
CA ILE A 200 46.03 -14.61 0.32
C ILE A 200 45.22 -13.54 -0.46
N GLN A 201 44.36 -12.74 0.17
CA GLN A 201 43.55 -11.72 -0.54
C GLN A 201 43.41 -10.37 0.18
N SER A 202 44.49 -9.60 0.32
CA SER A 202 44.39 -8.24 0.89
C SER A 202 43.59 -7.26 0.01
N LYS A 203 43.61 -7.44 -1.32
CA LYS A 203 42.91 -6.55 -2.25
C LYS A 203 41.39 -6.78 -2.33
N ARG A 204 40.88 -7.96 -1.97
CA ARG A 204 39.43 -8.29 -2.00
C ARG A 204 38.70 -8.01 -0.67
N SER A 205 39.45 -7.86 0.43
CA SER A 205 38.90 -7.69 1.78
C SER A 205 38.05 -6.41 1.93
N GLY A 206 38.45 -5.30 1.31
CA GLY A 206 37.73 -4.02 1.47
C GLY A 206 36.31 -4.03 0.88
N LYS A 207 36.08 -4.82 -0.19
CA LYS A 207 34.74 -4.97 -0.78
C LYS A 207 33.81 -5.76 0.15
N MET A 208 34.32 -6.81 0.80
CA MET A 208 33.53 -7.64 1.71
C MET A 208 33.17 -6.92 3.02
N GLU A 209 34.07 -6.09 3.58
CA GLU A 209 33.77 -5.31 4.79
C GLU A 209 32.59 -4.34 4.55
N THR A 210 32.48 -3.77 3.35
CA THR A 210 31.37 -2.87 2.98
C THR A 210 30.03 -3.62 2.91
N GLU A 211 30.01 -4.86 2.43
CA GLU A 211 28.78 -5.65 2.29
C GLU A 211 28.17 -6.04 3.65
N ILE A 212 28.99 -6.34 4.66
CA ILE A 212 28.48 -6.61 6.02
C ILE A 212 27.83 -5.37 6.62
N VAL A 213 28.45 -4.20 6.44
CA VAL A 213 27.94 -2.95 7.00
C VAL A 213 26.56 -2.66 6.43
N LYS A 214 26.34 -2.91 5.12
CA LYS A 214 25.01 -2.79 4.50
C LYS A 214 23.97 -3.68 5.19
N ILE A 215 24.30 -4.96 5.45
CA ILE A 215 23.38 -5.89 6.14
C ILE A 215 23.05 -5.39 7.55
N ARG A 216 24.05 -4.88 8.29
CA ARG A 216 23.84 -4.31 9.63
C ARG A 216 22.90 -3.11 9.62
N VAL A 217 23.09 -2.20 8.68
CA VAL A 217 22.24 -1.01 8.52
C VAL A 217 20.79 -1.43 8.25
N ILE A 218 20.57 -2.42 7.39
CA ILE A 218 19.22 -2.93 7.08
C ILE A 218 18.55 -3.52 8.33
N ILE A 219 19.27 -4.35 9.11
CA ILE A 219 18.73 -4.96 10.33
C ILE A 219 18.36 -3.89 11.36
N VAL A 220 19.25 -2.92 11.62
CA VAL A 220 19.01 -1.85 12.59
C VAL A 220 17.84 -0.97 12.15
N CYS A 221 17.82 -0.57 10.88
CA CYS A 221 16.73 0.22 10.29
C CYS A 221 15.38 -0.51 10.43
N GLY A 222 15.33 -1.81 10.07
CA GLY A 222 14.13 -2.63 10.21
C GLY A 222 13.61 -2.70 11.64
N VAL A 223 14.49 -2.93 12.63
CA VAL A 223 14.08 -2.97 14.04
C VAL A 223 13.60 -1.59 14.53
N VAL A 224 14.25 -0.51 14.14
CA VAL A 224 13.81 0.86 14.51
C VAL A 224 12.44 1.16 13.90
N CYS A 225 12.22 0.84 12.63
CA CYS A 225 10.94 1.08 11.97
C CYS A 225 9.79 0.27 12.62
N VAL A 226 9.99 -1.03 12.87
CA VAL A 226 8.97 -1.88 13.50
C VAL A 226 8.69 -1.47 14.95
N SER A 227 9.73 -1.13 15.71
CA SER A 227 9.55 -0.69 17.11
C SER A 227 8.87 0.68 17.21
N ALA A 228 9.19 1.62 16.31
CA ALA A 228 8.50 2.91 16.24
C ALA A 228 7.01 2.70 15.90
N PHE A 229 6.70 1.83 14.94
CA PHE A 229 5.33 1.51 14.60
C PHE A 229 4.55 0.85 15.76
N ALA A 230 5.14 -0.14 16.42
CA ALA A 230 4.55 -0.76 17.60
C ALA A 230 4.27 0.26 18.71
N THR A 231 5.16 1.24 18.89
CA THR A 231 4.99 2.33 19.85
C THR A 231 3.83 3.25 19.46
N LEU A 232 3.69 3.60 18.18
CA LEU A 232 2.57 4.40 17.67
C LEU A 232 1.23 3.66 17.84
N LEU A 233 1.18 2.36 17.56
CA LEU A 233 -0.02 1.55 17.78
C LEU A 233 -0.40 1.44 19.26
N LEU A 234 0.59 1.27 20.14
CA LEU A 234 0.36 1.25 21.58
C LEU A 234 -0.14 2.60 22.09
N LEU A 235 0.47 3.70 21.63
CA LEU A 235 0.03 5.05 21.94
C LEU A 235 -1.41 5.30 21.46
N TYR A 236 -1.73 4.89 20.23
CA TYR A 236 -3.08 4.98 19.68
C TYR A 236 -4.08 4.14 20.49
N CYS A 237 -3.71 2.93 20.90
CA CYS A 237 -4.55 2.06 21.74
C CYS A 237 -4.92 2.72 23.08
N ILE A 238 -3.97 3.43 23.70
CA ILE A 238 -4.18 4.17 24.95
C ILE A 238 -5.03 5.42 24.73
N LEU A 239 -4.66 6.25 23.73
CA LEU A 239 -5.30 7.55 23.48
C LEU A 239 -6.67 7.46 22.80
N ARG A 240 -7.04 6.30 22.23
CA ARG A 240 -8.29 6.12 21.48
C ARG A 240 -9.52 6.63 22.21
N THR A 241 -9.60 6.40 23.53
CA THR A 241 -10.76 6.81 24.33
C THR A 241 -10.92 8.33 24.34
N GLU A 242 -9.82 9.06 24.53
CA GLU A 242 -9.80 10.53 24.60
C GLU A 242 -10.10 11.17 23.23
N ILE A 243 -9.63 10.55 22.15
CA ILE A 243 -9.84 11.05 20.79
C ILE A 243 -11.33 10.98 20.40
N HIS A 244 -12.03 9.92 20.81
CA HIS A 244 -13.45 9.77 20.47
C HIS A 244 -14.41 10.51 21.42
N THR A 245 -13.99 10.85 22.64
CA THR A 245 -14.85 11.54 23.62
C THR A 245 -14.79 13.06 23.51
N THR A 246 -13.82 13.64 22.78
CA THR A 246 -13.70 15.09 22.63
C THR A 246 -14.58 15.59 21.47
N PRO A 247 -15.74 16.23 21.74
CA PRO A 247 -16.69 16.62 20.69
C PRO A 247 -16.22 17.81 19.84
N ILE A 248 -15.09 18.43 20.18
CA ILE A 248 -14.55 19.60 19.48
C ILE A 248 -14.10 19.24 18.06
N VAL A 249 -13.79 17.96 17.78
CA VAL A 249 -13.44 17.46 16.45
C VAL A 249 -14.63 16.83 15.72
N SER A 250 -15.70 16.46 16.43
CA SER A 250 -16.90 15.86 15.83
C SER A 250 -18.04 16.84 15.61
N ALA A 251 -17.84 18.15 15.82
CA ALA A 251 -18.76 19.16 15.34
C ALA A 251 -18.89 18.97 13.81
N PRO A 252 -20.07 18.60 13.29
CA PRO A 252 -20.27 18.46 11.87
C PRO A 252 -19.90 19.80 11.19
N PRO A 253 -19.30 19.78 9.99
CA PRO A 253 -18.94 20.99 9.26
C PRO A 253 -20.14 21.90 8.94
N GLU A 254 -21.36 21.54 9.34
CA GLU A 254 -22.55 22.37 9.27
C GLU A 254 -22.40 23.72 9.96
N SER A 255 -21.60 23.84 11.04
CA SER A 255 -21.29 25.17 11.61
C SER A 255 -20.40 26.01 10.69
N PHE A 256 -19.54 25.38 9.90
CA PHE A 256 -18.72 26.04 8.88
C PHE A 256 -19.54 26.40 7.63
N VAL A 257 -20.53 25.58 7.27
CA VAL A 257 -21.48 25.88 6.18
C VAL A 257 -22.41 27.03 6.56
N ALA A 258 -22.89 27.09 7.80
CA ALA A 258 -23.72 28.20 8.28
C ALA A 258 -22.97 29.55 8.27
N GLU A 259 -21.65 29.55 8.49
CA GLU A 259 -20.82 30.75 8.44
C GLU A 259 -20.48 31.18 7.00
N LEU A 260 -20.40 30.24 6.06
CA LEU A 260 -20.28 30.52 4.63
C LEU A 260 -21.59 31.06 4.02
N ASP A 261 -22.74 30.57 4.46
CA ASP A 261 -24.05 31.03 3.97
C ASP A 261 -24.33 32.49 4.37
N GLN A 262 -23.81 32.92 5.53
CA GLN A 262 -23.94 34.31 5.98
C GLN A 262 -23.05 35.29 5.18
N SER A 263 -21.99 34.80 4.53
CA SER A 263 -21.06 35.62 3.73
C SER A 263 -21.50 35.86 2.28
N THR A 264 -22.50 35.11 1.76
CA THR A 264 -22.88 35.15 0.33
C THR A 264 -24.16 35.94 0.05
N SER A 265 -24.81 36.51 1.07
CA SER A 265 -25.96 37.40 0.89
C SER A 265 -25.55 38.83 0.46
N ILE A 266 -24.88 38.95 -0.70
CA ILE A 266 -24.77 40.24 -1.40
C ILE A 266 -26.14 40.50 -2.07
N PRO A 267 -26.86 41.59 -1.74
CA PRO A 267 -28.16 41.88 -2.32
C PRO A 267 -28.02 42.14 -3.83
N MET A 268 -28.48 41.17 -4.63
CA MET A 268 -28.52 41.20 -6.10
C MET A 268 -29.61 42.17 -6.61
N SER A 269 -29.56 43.44 -6.22
CA SER A 269 -30.55 44.48 -6.60
C SER A 269 -30.01 45.53 -7.59
N LYS A 270 -28.78 45.38 -8.10
CA LYS A 270 -28.16 46.39 -8.98
C LYS A 270 -27.30 45.82 -10.11
N VAL A 271 -27.78 44.82 -10.85
CA VAL A 271 -27.17 44.49 -12.16
C VAL A 271 -28.27 44.07 -13.14
N SER A 272 -29.09 45.03 -13.55
CA SER A 272 -29.91 44.89 -14.75
C SER A 272 -30.18 46.29 -15.30
N SER A 273 -29.36 46.73 -16.26
CA SER A 273 -29.76 47.59 -17.40
C SER A 273 -28.54 48.26 -18.07
N THR A 274 -27.51 47.53 -18.47
CA THR A 274 -26.62 48.04 -19.52
C THR A 274 -25.94 46.87 -20.17
N TYR A 275 -26.45 46.38 -21.30
CA TYR A 275 -25.65 45.77 -22.38
C TYR A 275 -26.60 45.33 -23.50
N GLN A 276 -26.88 46.27 -24.39
CA GLN A 276 -27.32 45.98 -25.74
C GLN A 276 -26.85 47.15 -26.61
N ASP A 277 -25.63 47.05 -27.16
CA ASP A 277 -25.45 47.37 -28.57
C ASP A 277 -24.18 46.74 -29.12
N SER A 278 -24.32 46.28 -30.35
CA SER A 278 -23.42 45.49 -31.16
C SER A 278 -22.26 46.32 -31.73
N GLY A 279 -21.11 45.69 -31.91
CA GLY A 279 -20.01 46.24 -32.68
C GLY A 279 -19.05 45.15 -33.14
N GLU A 280 -19.17 44.80 -34.41
CA GLU A 280 -18.30 43.92 -35.18
C GLU A 280 -16.81 44.24 -35.01
N GLY A 281 -15.98 43.20 -34.93
CA GLY A 281 -14.52 43.35 -34.91
C GLY A 281 -13.82 42.02 -35.08
N ALA A 282 -13.65 41.59 -36.34
CA ALA A 282 -12.81 40.47 -36.72
C ALA A 282 -11.34 40.74 -36.37
N HIS A 283 -10.70 39.87 -35.59
CA HIS A 283 -9.25 39.79 -35.53
C HIS A 283 -8.75 38.34 -35.47
N THR A 284 -7.77 38.13 -36.35
CA THR A 284 -6.95 36.97 -36.66
C THR A 284 -6.07 36.47 -35.51
N ALA A 285 -5.93 35.13 -35.46
CA ALA A 285 -4.72 34.33 -35.23
C ALA A 285 -3.88 34.54 -33.96
N GLN A 286 -3.68 33.46 -33.20
CA GLN A 286 -2.35 32.86 -32.99
C GLN A 286 -2.44 31.47 -32.37
N THR A 287 -1.81 30.51 -33.03
CA THR A 287 -1.62 29.12 -32.60
C THR A 287 -0.39 29.06 -31.71
N GLU A 288 -0.56 28.83 -30.41
CA GLU A 288 0.55 28.62 -29.48
C GLU A 288 0.84 27.12 -29.32
N LYS A 289 2.00 26.73 -29.85
CA LYS A 289 2.55 25.37 -29.83
C LYS A 289 3.13 25.11 -28.43
N SER A 290 2.39 24.40 -27.58
CA SER A 290 2.88 23.89 -26.30
C SER A 290 4.01 22.88 -26.53
N LYS A 291 5.19 23.22 -26.02
CA LYS A 291 6.45 22.48 -26.14
C LYS A 291 6.49 21.37 -25.07
N LEU A 292 6.50 20.12 -25.53
CA LEU A 292 6.61 18.91 -24.71
C LEU A 292 8.00 18.84 -24.02
N PRO A 293 8.11 18.47 -22.72
CA PRO A 293 9.39 18.36 -22.03
C PRO A 293 10.20 17.13 -22.50
N ASP A 294 11.51 17.31 -22.63
CA ASP A 294 12.48 16.33 -23.13
C ASP A 294 12.64 15.10 -22.20
N THR A 295 12.48 13.91 -22.79
CA THR A 295 12.52 12.58 -22.14
C THR A 295 13.95 12.04 -21.95
N HIS A 296 14.93 12.86 -21.59
CA HIS A 296 16.35 12.46 -21.51
C HIS A 296 16.86 12.07 -20.11
N SER A 297 16.02 12.08 -19.07
CA SER A 297 16.43 11.75 -17.68
C SER A 297 16.12 10.31 -17.22
N LEU A 298 15.54 9.47 -18.08
CA LEU A 298 15.10 8.11 -17.72
C LEU A 298 16.04 6.97 -18.13
N GLN A 299 17.07 7.25 -18.95
CA GLN A 299 18.06 6.23 -19.36
C GLN A 299 19.11 5.93 -18.29
N ASN A 300 19.40 6.88 -17.38
CA ASN A 300 20.39 6.64 -16.31
C ASN A 300 19.89 5.75 -15.16
N LEU A 301 18.58 5.46 -15.06
CA LEU A 301 18.05 4.55 -14.04
C LEU A 301 17.97 3.09 -14.51
N THR A 302 17.98 2.84 -15.81
CA THR A 302 17.89 1.47 -16.36
C THR A 302 19.25 0.76 -16.30
N ASP A 303 20.34 1.50 -16.51
CA ASP A 303 21.71 0.96 -16.46
C ASP A 303 22.14 0.53 -15.04
N THR A 304 21.48 1.05 -13.99
CA THR A 304 21.76 0.64 -12.61
C THR A 304 21.02 -0.64 -12.20
N TYR A 305 20.00 -1.07 -12.97
CA TYR A 305 19.19 -2.25 -12.66
C TYR A 305 19.73 -3.52 -13.33
N GLU A 306 20.36 -3.42 -14.50
CA GLU A 306 20.95 -4.59 -15.18
C GLU A 306 22.20 -5.13 -14.47
N ASP A 307 23.00 -4.27 -13.82
CA ASP A 307 24.22 -4.68 -13.10
C ASP A 307 23.92 -5.49 -11.82
N TYR A 308 22.72 -5.32 -11.24
CA TYR A 308 22.28 -6.11 -10.08
C TYR A 308 21.81 -7.53 -10.46
N HIS A 309 21.24 -7.72 -11.66
CA HIS A 309 20.79 -9.04 -12.13
C HIS A 309 21.96 -9.94 -12.60
N ALA A 310 23.06 -9.36 -13.09
CA ALA A 310 24.24 -10.12 -13.51
C ALA A 310 25.00 -10.77 -12.32
N SER A 311 24.99 -10.15 -11.13
CA SER A 311 25.66 -10.74 -9.95
C SER A 311 24.87 -11.88 -9.30
N ALA A 312 23.54 -11.88 -9.37
CA ALA A 312 22.70 -12.93 -8.75
C ALA A 312 22.82 -14.30 -9.45
N HIS A 313 23.03 -14.32 -10.77
CA HIS A 313 23.19 -15.58 -11.51
C HIS A 313 24.54 -16.28 -11.28
N SER A 314 25.57 -15.58 -10.81
CA SER A 314 26.91 -16.16 -10.58
C SER A 314 27.05 -16.92 -9.26
N ILE A 315 26.10 -16.78 -8.33
CA ILE A 315 26.13 -17.45 -7.03
C ILE A 315 25.41 -18.81 -7.07
N SER A 316 24.54 -19.04 -8.06
CA SER A 316 23.77 -20.29 -8.18
C SER A 316 24.53 -21.47 -8.81
N SER A 317 25.75 -21.28 -9.34
CA SER A 317 26.47 -22.34 -10.07
C SER A 317 27.53 -23.10 -9.26
N VAL A 318 27.63 -22.87 -7.95
CA VAL A 318 28.68 -23.50 -7.08
C VAL A 318 28.09 -24.54 -6.12
N ALA A 319 26.78 -24.76 -6.11
CA ALA A 319 26.12 -25.65 -5.13
C ALA A 319 25.44 -26.86 -5.79
N SER A 320 26.19 -27.69 -6.52
CA SER A 320 25.74 -29.04 -6.86
C SER A 320 26.90 -29.94 -7.32
N GLU A 321 27.83 -30.23 -6.40
CA GLU A 321 28.60 -31.48 -6.46
C GLU A 321 28.04 -32.44 -5.39
N PRO A 322 27.43 -33.57 -5.78
CA PRO A 322 27.02 -34.59 -4.83
C PRO A 322 28.25 -35.39 -4.37
N HIS A 323 28.69 -35.14 -3.13
CA HIS A 323 29.64 -36.03 -2.46
C HIS A 323 29.00 -37.40 -2.22
N ALA A 324 29.41 -38.38 -3.03
CA ALA A 324 29.11 -39.79 -2.85
C ALA A 324 29.70 -40.28 -1.51
N TYR A 325 28.82 -40.55 -0.54
CA TYR A 325 29.18 -41.23 0.70
C TYR A 325 29.45 -42.71 0.40
N SER A 326 30.72 -43.07 0.27
CA SER A 326 31.18 -44.46 0.27
C SER A 326 31.23 -44.97 1.71
N GLY A 327 30.20 -45.72 2.11
CA GLY A 327 30.18 -46.43 3.38
C GLY A 327 31.05 -47.68 3.33
N LYS A 328 32.07 -47.75 4.19
CA LYS A 328 32.76 -49.00 4.56
C LYS A 328 32.02 -49.68 5.72
N PRO A 329 31.62 -50.95 5.62
CA PRO A 329 31.23 -51.73 6.78
C PRO A 329 32.49 -52.33 7.45
N GLY A 330 32.70 -52.02 8.72
CA GLY A 330 33.66 -52.69 9.59
C GLY A 330 32.93 -53.40 10.71
N LEU A 331 32.94 -54.74 10.66
CA LEU A 331 32.68 -55.62 11.79
C LEU A 331 33.77 -55.45 12.86
N PRO A 332 33.48 -55.80 14.12
CA PRO A 332 33.99 -57.09 14.63
C PRO A 332 32.91 -58.14 14.89
#